data_AF-A0A072PAM9-F1
#
_entry.id   AF-A0A072PAM9-F1
#
_cell.length_a   1.000
_cell.length_b   1.000
_cell.length_c   1.000
_cell.angle_alpha   90.00
_cell.angle_beta   90.00
_cell.angle_gamma   90.00
#
_symmetry.space_group_name_H-M   'P 1'
#
loop_
_entity.id
_entity.type
_entity.pdbx_description
1 polymer ?
#
loop_
_entity_poly.entity_id
_entity_poly.type
_entity_poly.pdbx_seq_one_letter_code
_entity_poly.pdbx_strand_id
1 'polypeptide(L)'
;MSNTPPPASIVPRIGVAVFIIHPVPAATTGSTPSTPLQRLQCKFLLGRRLGSHGANTWALPGGHLEHGESFEECAMRETREETGLEIERVEFLTATNDLMPSSKGDGALLHYATVFMVARVKGSYEAISDTERHGDGGAIDIGMPDVKVMEPNKCAGWEWVSWTDLIRWSAWRLSPDSAAEMFKSRGPAAAAAAAPAAATTTTQETDLQNDCAREDEGDDGEGKHGRRQLFTPMLNLITQRPGVVPHIVDHYAPSSGGQKVEAVRWEV
;
A
#
# COMPACT_ATOMS: atom_id res chain seq x y z
N MET A 1 37.03 1.04 -26.60
CA MET A 1 35.86 1.77 -26.04
C MET A 1 35.27 0.87 -24.98
N SER A 2 35.27 1.29 -23.72
CA SER A 2 34.85 0.43 -22.61
C SER A 2 33.36 0.12 -22.70
N ASN A 3 33.01 -1.16 -22.63
CA ASN A 3 31.65 -1.67 -22.72
C ASN A 3 30.93 -1.58 -21.35
N THR A 4 31.11 -0.45 -20.66
CA THR A 4 30.54 -0.26 -19.33
C THR A 4 29.06 0.08 -19.51
N PRO A 5 28.12 -0.73 -18.99
CA PRO A 5 26.72 -0.37 -19.03
C PRO A 5 26.54 1.00 -18.36
N PRO A 6 25.70 1.89 -18.92
CA PRO A 6 25.46 3.19 -18.30
C PRO A 6 24.97 2.99 -16.86
N PRO A 7 25.40 3.84 -15.90
CA PRO A 7 24.98 3.72 -14.52
C PRO A 7 23.45 3.73 -14.45
N ALA A 8 22.87 2.99 -13.50
CA ALA A 8 21.47 3.14 -13.14
C ALA A 8 21.16 4.64 -12.99
N SER A 9 20.02 5.09 -13.54
CA SER A 9 19.64 6.51 -13.58
C SER A 9 19.96 7.20 -12.24
N ILE A 10 20.88 8.16 -12.26
CA ILE A 10 21.20 9.00 -11.08
C ILE A 10 19.98 9.85 -10.68
N VAL A 11 19.06 10.07 -11.63
CA VAL A 11 17.84 10.84 -11.41
C VAL A 11 16.74 9.92 -10.87
N PRO A 12 16.12 10.27 -9.73
CA PRO A 12 14.96 9.56 -9.20
C PRO A 12 13.82 9.57 -10.21
N ARG A 13 13.08 8.47 -10.30
CA ARG A 13 11.86 8.37 -11.11
C ARG A 13 10.63 8.69 -10.28
N ILE A 14 9.57 9.16 -10.91
CA ILE A 14 8.28 9.40 -10.24
C ILE A 14 7.33 8.28 -10.63
N GLY A 15 6.76 7.62 -9.62
CA GLY A 15 5.68 6.66 -9.79
C GLY A 15 4.42 7.15 -9.08
N VAL A 16 3.26 6.73 -9.57
CA VAL A 16 1.96 6.97 -8.95
C VAL A 16 1.35 5.62 -8.58
N ALA A 17 0.86 5.49 -7.35
CA ALA A 17 0.23 4.28 -6.84
C ALA A 17 -1.15 4.63 -6.26
N VAL A 18 -2.18 3.82 -6.52
CA VAL A 18 -3.57 4.20 -6.26
C VAL A 18 -4.24 3.28 -5.26
N PHE A 19 -4.65 3.85 -4.11
CA PHE A 19 -5.61 3.21 -3.22
C PHE A 19 -7.02 3.36 -3.80
N ILE A 20 -7.48 2.35 -4.52
CA ILE A 20 -8.87 2.26 -4.99
C ILE A 20 -9.71 1.73 -3.82
N ILE A 21 -10.42 2.62 -3.13
CA ILE A 21 -11.23 2.29 -1.96
C ILE A 21 -12.63 1.86 -2.41
N HIS A 22 -13.07 0.70 -1.92
CA HIS A 22 -14.44 0.23 -2.03
C HIS A 22 -15.02 -0.08 -0.64
N PRO A 23 -16.19 0.45 -0.30
CA PRO A 23 -16.83 0.12 0.97
C PRO A 23 -17.43 -1.28 0.93
N VAL A 24 -17.42 -1.95 2.08
CA VAL A 24 -17.97 -3.29 2.30
C VAL A 24 -18.84 -3.29 3.55
N PRO A 25 -19.91 -4.10 3.60
CA PRO A 25 -20.70 -4.25 4.82
C PRO A 25 -19.80 -4.64 6.01
N ALA A 26 -19.87 -3.90 7.12
CA ALA A 26 -19.22 -4.30 8.36
C ALA A 26 -19.89 -5.57 8.90
N ALA A 27 -19.10 -6.47 9.47
CA ALA A 27 -19.63 -7.64 10.15
C ALA A 27 -20.56 -7.18 11.29
N THR A 28 -21.78 -7.72 11.33
CA THR A 28 -22.82 -7.31 12.28
C THR A 28 -22.45 -7.66 13.72
N THR A 29 -21.67 -6.82 14.40
CA THR A 29 -21.33 -6.99 15.81
C THR A 29 -22.21 -6.10 16.68
N GLY A 30 -23.36 -6.62 17.12
CA GLY A 30 -24.09 -6.30 18.37
C GLY A 30 -24.53 -4.87 18.71
N SER A 31 -23.89 -3.82 18.21
CA SER A 31 -24.19 -2.41 18.47
C SER A 31 -24.61 -1.74 17.17
N THR A 32 -25.80 -1.12 17.16
CA THR A 32 -26.33 -0.40 16.01
C THR A 32 -25.57 0.92 15.82
N PRO A 33 -24.81 1.12 14.72
CA PRO A 33 -24.13 2.40 14.48
C PRO A 33 -25.13 3.50 14.14
N SER A 34 -24.77 4.75 14.44
CA SER A 34 -25.67 5.90 14.29
C SER A 34 -25.91 6.34 12.84
N THR A 35 -25.08 5.91 11.89
CA THR A 35 -25.27 6.16 10.45
C THR A 35 -24.96 4.93 9.60
N PRO A 36 -25.51 4.78 8.38
CA PRO A 36 -25.20 3.64 7.53
C PRO A 36 -23.75 3.60 7.04
N LEU A 37 -23.10 4.75 6.80
CA LEU A 37 -21.67 4.80 6.46
C LEU A 37 -20.76 4.34 7.61
N GLN A 38 -21.17 4.53 8.88
CA GLN A 38 -20.48 3.96 10.04
C GLN A 38 -20.61 2.43 10.11
N ARG A 39 -21.48 1.81 9.32
CA ARG A 39 -21.60 0.35 9.17
C ARG A 39 -20.74 -0.20 8.04
N LEU A 40 -19.87 0.60 7.41
CA LEU A 40 -19.05 0.14 6.29
C LEU A 40 -17.57 0.08 6.69
N GLN A 41 -16.96 -1.08 6.50
CA GLN A 41 -15.51 -1.18 6.43
C GLN A 41 -15.07 -0.83 5.01
N CYS A 42 -13.78 -0.58 4.81
CA CYS A 42 -13.23 -0.39 3.47
C CYS A 42 -12.24 -1.49 3.12
N LYS A 43 -12.18 -1.80 1.83
CA LYS A 43 -11.11 -2.58 1.21
C LYS A 43 -10.48 -1.77 0.09
N PHE A 44 -9.28 -2.16 -0.29
CA PHE A 44 -8.59 -1.63 -1.46
C PHE A 44 -7.91 -2.73 -2.25
N LEU A 45 -7.62 -2.43 -3.50
CA LEU A 45 -7.11 -3.40 -4.45
C LEU A 45 -5.59 -3.57 -4.33
N LEU A 46 -5.12 -4.82 -4.21
CA LEU A 46 -3.70 -5.18 -4.32
C LEU A 46 -3.50 -6.27 -5.39
N GLY A 47 -2.44 -6.12 -6.18
CA GLY A 47 -2.07 -7.04 -7.25
C GLY A 47 -0.75 -7.74 -6.97
N ARG A 48 -0.66 -9.02 -7.33
CA ARG A 48 0.59 -9.79 -7.22
C ARG A 48 1.46 -9.59 -8.47
N ARG A 49 2.60 -8.92 -8.30
CA ARG A 49 3.53 -8.54 -9.39
C ARG A 49 4.27 -9.75 -9.97
N LEU A 50 4.39 -9.79 -11.29
CA LEU A 50 5.17 -10.78 -12.06
C LEU A 50 6.50 -10.24 -12.61
N GLY A 51 6.65 -8.91 -12.70
CA GLY A 51 7.82 -8.27 -13.31
C GLY A 51 9.12 -8.36 -12.48
N SER A 52 10.27 -8.16 -13.14
CA SER A 52 11.62 -8.34 -12.55
C SER A 52 11.90 -7.44 -11.34
N HIS A 53 11.28 -6.26 -11.27
CA HIS A 53 11.38 -5.34 -10.13
C HIS A 53 10.29 -5.66 -9.10
N GLY A 54 10.62 -6.56 -8.16
CA GLY A 54 9.70 -6.98 -7.10
C GLY A 54 8.75 -8.11 -7.51
N ALA A 55 9.22 -9.07 -8.30
CA ALA A 55 8.44 -10.28 -8.61
C ALA A 55 7.95 -10.95 -7.31
N ASN A 56 6.73 -11.47 -7.34
CA ASN A 56 6.03 -12.08 -6.20
C ASN A 56 5.75 -11.15 -5.01
N THR A 57 5.85 -9.83 -5.20
CA THR A 57 5.39 -8.85 -4.20
C THR A 57 3.99 -8.33 -4.53
N TRP A 58 3.30 -7.81 -3.51
CA TRP A 58 1.97 -7.21 -3.60
C TRP A 58 2.07 -5.69 -3.64
N ALA A 59 1.39 -5.07 -4.61
CA ALA A 59 1.40 -3.62 -4.80
C ALA A 59 0.00 -3.11 -5.18
N LEU A 60 -0.20 -1.80 -5.03
CA LEU A 60 -1.33 -1.11 -5.61
C LEU A 60 -1.22 -1.08 -7.14
N PRO A 61 -2.34 -0.88 -7.85
CA PRO A 61 -2.31 -0.44 -9.24
C PRO A 61 -1.51 0.86 -9.37
N GLY A 62 -0.81 1.03 -10.48
CA GLY A 62 -0.03 2.23 -10.73
C GLY A 62 1.27 2.00 -11.51
N GLY A 63 1.82 3.09 -12.00
CA GLY A 63 2.99 3.06 -12.86
C GLY A 63 3.76 4.37 -12.87
N HIS A 64 4.46 4.63 -13.97
CA HIS A 64 5.28 5.83 -14.12
C HIS A 64 4.42 7.03 -14.49
N LEU A 65 4.73 8.18 -13.90
CA LEU A 65 4.15 9.45 -14.32
C LEU A 65 4.69 9.81 -15.71
N GLU A 66 3.79 10.08 -16.66
CA GLU A 66 4.19 10.52 -17.99
C GLU A 66 4.43 12.04 -18.05
N HIS A 67 5.20 12.48 -19.05
CA HIS A 67 5.53 13.89 -19.20
C HIS A 67 4.28 14.72 -19.52
N GLY A 68 3.98 15.69 -18.65
CA GLY A 68 2.83 16.59 -18.82
C GLY A 68 1.53 16.05 -18.21
N GLU A 69 1.55 14.86 -17.63
CA GLU A 69 0.43 14.23 -16.95
C GLU A 69 0.30 14.73 -15.50
N SER A 70 -0.92 14.95 -15.03
CA SER A 70 -1.22 15.14 -13.60
C SER A 70 -1.18 13.82 -12.84
N PHE A 71 -1.10 13.86 -11.50
CA PHE A 71 -1.13 12.63 -10.71
C PHE A 71 -2.49 11.92 -10.81
N GLU A 72 -3.57 12.69 -10.95
CA GLU A 72 -4.92 12.22 -11.13
C GLU A 72 -5.10 11.49 -12.47
N GLU A 73 -4.62 12.10 -13.57
CA GLU A 73 -4.64 11.46 -14.89
C GLU A 73 -3.84 10.16 -14.90
N CYS A 74 -2.64 10.15 -14.30
CA CYS A 74 -1.82 8.95 -14.16
C CYS A 74 -2.54 7.85 -13.39
N ALA A 75 -3.14 8.20 -12.24
CA ALA A 75 -3.90 7.25 -11.42
C ALA A 75 -5.09 6.66 -12.19
N MET A 76 -5.84 7.47 -12.94
CA MET A 76 -6.97 7.03 -13.76
C MET A 76 -6.53 6.13 -14.91
N ARG A 77 -5.47 6.53 -15.64
CA ARG A 77 -4.91 5.76 -16.76
C ARG A 77 -4.43 4.39 -16.31
N GLU A 78 -3.53 4.35 -15.33
CA GLU A 78 -2.93 3.09 -14.84
C GLU A 78 -4.01 2.16 -14.25
N THR A 79 -4.96 2.71 -13.48
CA THR A 79 -6.07 1.91 -12.95
C THR A 79 -6.86 1.25 -14.07
N ARG A 80 -7.22 2.01 -15.11
CA ARG A 80 -7.98 1.50 -16.25
C ARG A 80 -7.19 0.47 -17.05
N GLU A 81 -5.92 0.76 -17.33
CA GLU A 81 -5.02 -0.11 -18.10
C GLU A 81 -4.71 -1.43 -17.41
N GLU A 82 -4.58 -1.45 -16.08
CA GLU A 82 -4.18 -2.64 -15.33
C GLU A 82 -5.37 -3.47 -14.79
N THR A 83 -6.48 -2.81 -14.46
CA THR A 83 -7.60 -3.40 -13.69
C THR A 83 -8.94 -3.41 -14.45
N GLY A 84 -9.08 -2.55 -15.46
CA GLY A 84 -10.34 -2.31 -16.16
C GLY A 84 -11.39 -1.52 -15.38
N LEU A 85 -11.06 -1.06 -14.16
CA LEU A 85 -11.95 -0.22 -13.35
C LEU A 85 -11.91 1.24 -13.83
N GLU A 86 -13.05 1.90 -13.71
CA GLU A 86 -13.15 3.36 -13.82
C GLU A 86 -13.22 3.93 -12.40
N ILE A 87 -12.45 4.99 -12.13
CA ILE A 87 -12.36 5.61 -10.80
C ILE A 87 -12.79 7.08 -10.81
N GLU A 88 -13.16 7.57 -9.64
CA GLU A 88 -13.55 8.97 -9.38
C GLU A 88 -13.03 9.45 -8.02
N ARG A 89 -13.21 10.75 -7.73
CA ARG A 89 -12.71 11.42 -6.51
C ARG A 89 -11.24 11.07 -6.25
N VAL A 90 -10.42 11.28 -7.28
CA VAL A 90 -8.99 11.00 -7.21
C VAL A 90 -8.32 12.15 -6.45
N GLU A 91 -7.71 11.83 -5.32
CA GLU A 91 -7.13 12.81 -4.39
C GLU A 91 -5.72 12.38 -3.99
N PHE A 92 -4.85 13.36 -3.73
CA PHE A 92 -3.52 13.10 -3.20
C PHE A 92 -3.60 12.62 -1.75
N LEU A 93 -2.93 11.49 -1.44
CA LEU A 93 -2.80 10.98 -0.08
C LEU A 93 -1.46 11.38 0.54
N THR A 94 -0.35 10.97 -0.07
CA THR A 94 1.01 11.25 0.44
C THR A 94 2.08 10.92 -0.62
N ALA A 95 3.35 11.10 -0.28
CA ALA A 95 4.46 10.63 -1.10
C ALA A 95 5.60 10.07 -0.24
N THR A 96 6.36 9.13 -0.81
CA THR A 96 7.49 8.44 -0.16
C THR A 96 8.76 8.50 -0.99
N ASN A 97 9.89 8.24 -0.34
CA ASN A 97 11.20 8.16 -0.96
C ASN A 97 11.70 6.71 -0.97
N ASP A 98 11.77 6.09 -2.13
CA ASP A 98 11.97 4.64 -2.28
C ASP A 98 13.31 4.30 -2.90
N LEU A 99 14.17 3.65 -2.12
CA LEU A 99 15.40 3.01 -2.59
C LEU A 99 15.19 1.50 -2.60
N MET A 100 15.32 0.87 -3.77
CA MET A 100 15.13 -0.57 -3.93
C MET A 100 16.25 -1.20 -4.78
N PRO A 101 16.63 -2.46 -4.52
CA PRO A 101 17.59 -3.16 -5.36
C PRO A 101 17.14 -3.22 -6.82
N SER A 102 18.07 -2.91 -7.74
CA SER A 102 17.88 -3.13 -9.17
C SER A 102 17.80 -4.64 -9.46
N SER A 103 16.92 -5.04 -10.38
CA SER A 103 16.82 -6.45 -10.78
C SER A 103 18.00 -6.94 -11.64
N LYS A 104 19.00 -6.07 -11.88
CA LYS A 104 20.18 -6.35 -12.72
C LYS A 104 21.30 -7.10 -11.99
N GLY A 105 21.23 -7.25 -10.66
CA GLY A 105 22.24 -7.99 -9.88
C GLY A 105 23.61 -7.30 -9.80
N ASP A 106 23.72 -6.05 -10.24
CA ASP A 106 24.92 -5.22 -10.24
C ASP A 106 25.12 -4.44 -8.93
N GLY A 107 24.26 -4.66 -7.94
CA GLY A 107 24.24 -3.92 -6.67
C GLY A 107 23.70 -2.49 -6.80
N ALA A 108 23.27 -2.05 -7.99
CA ALA A 108 22.70 -0.73 -8.18
C ALA A 108 21.34 -0.62 -7.48
N LEU A 109 21.03 0.57 -6.98
CA LEU A 109 19.72 0.90 -6.44
C LEU A 109 18.89 1.63 -7.49
N LEU A 110 17.60 1.33 -7.52
CA LEU A 110 16.61 2.18 -8.15
C LEU A 110 16.09 3.17 -7.11
N HIS A 111 16.00 4.42 -7.51
CA HIS A 111 15.44 5.49 -6.70
C HIS A 111 14.12 5.97 -7.32
N TYR A 112 13.05 5.85 -6.56
CA TYR A 112 11.74 6.41 -6.90
C TYR A 112 11.26 7.39 -5.83
N ALA A 113 10.52 8.40 -6.27
CA ALA A 113 9.51 9.05 -5.45
C ALA A 113 8.15 8.46 -5.84
N THR A 114 7.48 7.79 -4.90
CA THR A 114 6.13 7.26 -5.15
C THR A 114 5.10 8.20 -4.56
N VAL A 115 4.24 8.74 -5.41
CA VAL A 115 3.04 9.50 -5.04
C VAL A 115 1.90 8.51 -4.84
N PHE A 116 1.28 8.54 -3.67
CA PHE A 116 0.09 7.76 -3.36
C PHE A 116 -1.14 8.61 -3.58
N MET A 117 -2.02 8.15 -4.46
CA MET A 117 -3.34 8.70 -4.69
C MET A 117 -4.37 7.81 -4.02
N VAL A 118 -5.54 8.38 -3.72
CA VAL A 118 -6.70 7.65 -3.24
C VAL A 118 -7.87 7.95 -4.17
N ALA A 119 -8.69 6.94 -4.47
CA ALA A 119 -9.83 7.08 -5.36
C ALA A 119 -10.93 6.08 -5.01
N ARG A 120 -12.12 6.24 -5.57
CA ARG A 120 -13.22 5.26 -5.47
C ARG A 120 -13.54 4.67 -6.82
N VAL A 121 -14.12 3.47 -6.80
CA VAL A 121 -14.76 2.92 -7.99
C VAL A 121 -15.96 3.80 -8.37
N LYS A 122 -16.00 4.22 -9.63
CA LYS A 122 -17.07 5.07 -10.15
C LYS A 122 -18.44 4.37 -10.00
N GLY A 123 -19.43 5.10 -9.49
CA GLY A 123 -20.79 4.58 -9.29
C GLY A 123 -21.02 3.83 -7.97
N SER A 124 -19.97 3.55 -7.18
CA SER A 124 -20.07 2.74 -5.96
C SER A 124 -20.85 3.45 -4.83
N TYR A 125 -20.77 4.78 -4.73
CA TYR A 125 -21.43 5.54 -3.66
C TYR A 125 -22.86 5.97 -4.04
N GLU A 126 -23.15 6.15 -5.32
CA GLU A 126 -24.50 6.35 -5.83
C GLU A 126 -25.40 5.17 -5.47
N ALA A 127 -24.89 3.94 -5.65
CA ALA A 127 -25.59 2.72 -5.28
C ALA A 127 -25.92 2.68 -3.78
N ILE A 128 -24.98 3.10 -2.90
CA ILE A 128 -25.23 3.23 -1.46
C ILE A 128 -26.36 4.22 -1.19
N SER A 129 -26.33 5.39 -1.83
CA SER A 129 -27.33 6.44 -1.63
C SER A 129 -28.74 6.02 -2.05
N ASP A 130 -28.87 5.19 -3.09
CA ASP A 130 -30.13 4.62 -3.53
C ASP A 130 -30.68 3.61 -2.52
N THR A 131 -29.84 2.71 -2.00
CA THR A 131 -30.25 1.75 -0.97
C THR A 131 -30.74 2.46 0.30
N GLU A 132 -30.05 3.51 0.74
CA GLU A 132 -30.49 4.32 1.89
C GLU A 132 -31.85 4.97 1.67
N ARG A 133 -32.12 5.50 0.47
CA ARG A 133 -33.42 6.11 0.11
C ARG A 133 -34.58 5.13 0.19
N HIS A 134 -34.34 3.85 -0.07
CA HIS A 134 -35.39 2.83 -0.07
C HIS A 134 -35.74 2.29 1.33
N GLY A 135 -35.01 2.69 2.37
CA GLY A 135 -35.43 2.52 3.77
C GLY A 135 -35.51 1.08 4.27
N ASP A 136 -34.84 0.13 3.62
CA ASP A 136 -34.91 -1.29 4.01
C ASP A 136 -34.18 -1.61 5.33
N GLY A 137 -33.40 -0.66 5.86
CA GLY A 137 -32.63 -0.81 7.11
C GLY A 137 -31.58 -1.91 7.09
N GLY A 138 -31.45 -2.63 5.96
CA GLY A 138 -30.59 -3.77 5.76
C GLY A 138 -29.12 -3.37 5.70
N ALA A 139 -28.26 -4.39 5.67
CA ALA A 139 -26.86 -4.20 5.29
C ALA A 139 -26.81 -3.78 3.82
N ILE A 140 -26.10 -2.69 3.52
CA ILE A 140 -25.95 -2.18 2.15
C ILE A 140 -24.99 -3.10 1.39
N ASP A 141 -25.53 -4.02 0.59
CA ASP A 141 -24.74 -4.90 -0.28
C ASP A 141 -24.66 -4.31 -1.70
N ILE A 142 -23.62 -3.52 -1.96
CA ILE A 142 -23.31 -2.99 -3.30
C ILE A 142 -22.46 -3.96 -4.15
N GLY A 143 -22.24 -5.19 -3.67
CA GLY A 143 -21.33 -6.14 -4.28
C GLY A 143 -19.87 -5.67 -4.27
N MET A 144 -18.97 -6.57 -4.68
CA MET A 144 -17.57 -6.23 -4.92
C MET A 144 -17.38 -5.93 -6.41
N PRO A 145 -16.65 -4.88 -6.81
CA PRO A 145 -16.43 -4.57 -8.21
C PRO A 145 -15.65 -5.68 -8.90
N ASP A 146 -16.07 -6.02 -10.12
CA ASP A 146 -15.37 -6.97 -10.97
C ASP A 146 -14.07 -6.37 -11.48
N VAL A 147 -12.96 -7.00 -11.13
CA VAL A 147 -11.61 -6.58 -11.53
C VAL A 147 -11.04 -7.54 -12.55
N LYS A 148 -10.43 -7.01 -13.62
CA LYS A 148 -9.82 -7.81 -14.68
C LYS A 148 -8.31 -7.66 -14.63
N VAL A 149 -7.60 -8.77 -14.86
CA VAL A 149 -6.15 -8.71 -15.11
C VAL A 149 -5.95 -8.31 -16.57
N MET A 150 -5.86 -7.01 -16.81
CA MET A 150 -5.71 -6.47 -18.17
C MET A 150 -4.30 -6.67 -18.72
N GLU A 151 -3.30 -6.77 -17.83
CA GLU A 151 -1.89 -7.01 -18.17
C GLU A 151 -1.36 -8.31 -17.53
N PRO A 152 -1.71 -9.50 -18.08
CA PRO A 152 -1.43 -10.79 -17.47
C PRO A 152 0.07 -11.16 -17.38
N ASN A 153 0.92 -10.44 -18.11
CA ASN A 153 2.38 -10.57 -18.02
C ASN A 153 2.99 -9.75 -16.86
N LYS A 154 2.24 -8.80 -16.28
CA LYS A 154 2.71 -7.92 -15.20
C LYS A 154 2.06 -8.23 -13.86
N CYS A 155 0.80 -8.68 -13.86
CA CYS A 155 0.03 -8.99 -12.65
C CYS A 155 -0.57 -10.39 -12.74
N ALA A 156 -0.44 -11.18 -11.67
CA ALA A 156 -0.97 -12.53 -11.61
C ALA A 156 -2.45 -12.58 -11.17
N GLY A 157 -2.99 -11.48 -10.64
CA GLY A 157 -4.31 -11.44 -10.04
C GLY A 157 -4.44 -10.28 -9.05
N TRP A 158 -5.69 -9.85 -8.87
CA TRP A 158 -6.08 -8.76 -7.98
C TRP A 158 -6.88 -9.29 -6.79
N GLU A 159 -6.70 -8.69 -5.62
CA GLU A 159 -7.41 -9.02 -4.39
C GLU A 159 -7.85 -7.75 -3.66
N TRP A 160 -9.08 -7.77 -3.12
CA TRP A 160 -9.59 -6.72 -2.24
C TRP A 160 -9.18 -7.00 -0.80
N VAL A 161 -8.32 -6.15 -0.25
CA VAL A 161 -7.59 -6.34 1.00
C VAL A 161 -7.95 -5.23 1.99
N SER A 162 -8.00 -5.54 3.28
CA SER A 162 -8.23 -4.53 4.34
C SER A 162 -6.92 -3.86 4.76
N TRP A 163 -7.01 -2.69 5.39
CA TRP A 163 -5.82 -2.04 5.97
C TRP A 163 -5.18 -2.91 7.05
N THR A 164 -5.99 -3.57 7.87
CA THR A 164 -5.52 -4.53 8.89
C THR A 164 -4.72 -5.67 8.28
N ASP A 165 -5.16 -6.24 7.16
CA ASP A 165 -4.42 -7.30 6.46
C ASP A 165 -3.07 -6.78 5.93
N LEU A 166 -3.04 -5.58 5.36
CA LEU A 166 -1.80 -4.96 4.91
C LEU A 166 -0.81 -4.75 6.07
N ILE A 167 -1.27 -4.25 7.22
CA ILE A 167 -0.42 -4.10 8.40
C ILE A 167 0.09 -5.46 8.88
N ARG A 168 -0.76 -6.50 8.92
CA ARG A 168 -0.34 -7.87 9.25
C ARG A 168 0.73 -8.39 8.30
N TRP A 169 0.60 -8.16 6.99
CA TRP A 169 1.60 -8.58 6.00
C TRP A 169 2.93 -7.81 6.15
N SER A 170 2.90 -6.59 6.67
CA SER A 170 4.10 -5.78 6.92
C SER A 170 4.85 -6.17 8.19
N ALA A 171 4.14 -6.66 9.21
CA ALA A 171 4.64 -6.80 10.59
C ALA A 171 5.93 -7.62 10.69
N TRP A 172 6.04 -8.74 9.97
CA TRP A 172 7.27 -9.54 9.96
C TRP A 172 8.47 -8.73 9.46
N ARG A 173 8.31 -7.96 8.39
CA ARG A 173 9.41 -7.23 7.76
C ARG A 173 9.83 -6.00 8.55
N LEU A 174 8.92 -5.48 9.37
CA LEU A 174 9.15 -4.38 10.30
C LEU A 174 9.63 -4.87 11.69
N SER A 175 9.75 -6.19 11.89
CA SER A 175 10.33 -6.73 13.12
C SER A 175 11.81 -6.35 13.26
N PRO A 176 12.31 -6.16 14.50
CA PRO A 176 13.72 -5.86 14.77
C PRO A 176 14.69 -6.85 14.09
N ASP A 177 14.34 -8.13 14.06
CA ASP A 177 15.15 -9.20 13.48
C ASP A 177 15.27 -9.08 11.95
N SER A 178 14.18 -8.69 11.28
CA SER A 178 14.19 -8.46 9.82
C SER A 178 14.92 -7.18 9.43
N ALA A 179 14.86 -6.14 10.26
CA ALA A 179 15.61 -4.90 10.06
C ALA A 179 17.13 -5.16 10.15
N ALA A 180 17.57 -6.00 11.08
CA ALA A 180 18.98 -6.38 11.22
C ALA A 180 19.52 -7.13 9.98
N GLU A 181 18.74 -8.05 9.41
CA GLU A 181 19.09 -8.76 8.16
C GLU A 181 19.14 -7.82 6.92
N MET A 182 18.27 -6.81 6.86
CA MET A 182 18.32 -5.77 5.82
C MET A 182 19.56 -4.89 5.91
N PHE A 183 20.01 -4.55 7.12
CA PHE A 183 21.23 -3.77 7.32
C PHE A 183 22.49 -4.56 6.96
N LYS A 184 22.52 -5.87 7.21
CA LYS A 184 23.64 -6.75 6.81
C LYS A 184 23.75 -6.89 5.28
N SER A 185 22.63 -6.84 4.55
CA SER A 185 22.60 -6.95 3.08
C SER A 185 22.85 -5.62 2.35
N ARG A 186 22.81 -4.49 3.06
CA ARG A 186 23.31 -3.21 2.54
C ARG A 186 24.84 -3.20 2.57
N GLY A 187 25.46 -3.34 1.39
CA GLY A 187 26.90 -3.11 1.26
C GLY A 187 27.32 -1.71 1.79
N PRO A 188 28.60 -1.52 2.14
CA PRO A 188 29.08 -0.37 2.93
C PRO A 188 28.76 1.01 2.34
N ALA A 189 28.50 1.11 1.03
CA ALA A 189 28.15 2.35 0.35
C ALA A 189 26.76 2.92 0.74
N ALA A 190 25.80 2.08 1.14
CA ALA A 190 24.45 2.54 1.51
C ALA A 190 24.34 3.00 2.97
N ALA A 191 25.25 2.56 3.84
CA ALA A 191 25.27 2.94 5.26
C ALA A 191 25.68 4.41 5.48
N ALA A 192 26.53 4.96 4.61
CA ALA A 192 27.04 6.33 4.73
C ALA A 192 25.98 7.42 4.43
N ALA A 193 24.92 7.10 3.69
CA ALA A 193 23.88 8.06 3.29
C ALA A 193 22.72 8.20 4.31
N ALA A 194 22.70 7.38 5.36
CA ALA A 194 21.57 7.28 6.29
C ALA A 194 21.91 7.64 7.76
N ALA A 195 23.10 8.17 8.05
CA ALA A 195 23.44 8.57 9.41
C ALA A 195 22.74 9.90 9.77
N PRO A 196 21.86 9.95 10.80
CA PRO A 196 21.52 11.21 11.42
C PRO A 196 22.74 11.72 12.20
N ALA A 197 22.94 13.04 12.22
CA ALA A 197 23.96 13.67 13.06
C ALA A 197 23.66 13.36 14.54
N ALA A 198 24.37 12.37 15.10
CA ALA A 198 24.22 12.00 16.50
C ALA A 198 25.09 12.92 17.38
N ALA A 199 24.42 13.61 18.31
CA ALA A 199 25.06 14.26 19.45
C ALA A 199 25.73 13.21 20.33
N THR A 200 26.95 13.50 20.74
CA THR A 200 27.80 12.68 21.60
C THR A 200 27.19 12.54 23.00
N THR A 201 26.94 11.33 23.48
CA THR A 201 26.94 11.06 24.92
C THR A 201 27.45 9.64 25.18
N THR A 202 28.57 9.59 25.90
CA THR A 202 29.25 8.43 26.48
C THR A 202 28.40 7.79 27.58
N THR A 203 28.19 6.47 27.55
CA THR A 203 28.19 5.63 28.78
C THR A 203 28.52 4.18 28.44
N GLN A 204 29.14 3.51 29.42
CA GLN A 204 29.99 2.32 29.39
C GLN A 204 29.27 0.98 29.12
N GLU A 205 30.07 0.06 28.55
CA GLU A 205 29.85 -1.39 28.47
C GLU A 205 29.67 -2.04 29.83
N THR A 206 28.79 -3.05 29.87
CA THR A 206 29.01 -4.26 30.69
C THR A 206 28.58 -5.48 29.88
N ASP A 207 29.55 -6.38 29.67
CA ASP A 207 29.43 -7.72 29.12
C ASP A 207 28.37 -8.57 29.83
N LEU A 208 27.53 -9.25 29.06
CA LEU A 208 27.01 -10.57 29.40
C LEU A 208 26.88 -11.39 28.10
N GLN A 209 27.90 -12.22 27.86
CA GLN A 209 27.78 -13.40 27.02
C GLN A 209 26.67 -14.30 27.57
N ASN A 210 25.78 -14.75 26.70
CA ASN A 210 25.13 -16.03 26.92
C ASN A 210 24.83 -16.72 25.60
N ASP A 211 25.55 -17.81 25.40
CA ASP A 211 25.28 -18.86 24.44
C ASP A 211 23.85 -19.39 24.61
N CYS A 212 23.14 -19.57 23.50
CA CYS A 212 22.27 -20.73 23.32
C CYS A 212 21.91 -20.84 21.84
N ALA A 213 22.71 -21.62 21.12
CA ALA A 213 22.23 -22.34 19.96
C ALA A 213 21.05 -23.23 20.40
N ARG A 214 19.87 -22.99 19.84
CA ARG A 214 18.80 -23.99 19.76
C ARG A 214 18.26 -23.97 18.34
N GLU A 215 18.55 -25.06 17.65
CA GLU A 215 17.82 -25.53 16.49
C GLU A 215 16.39 -25.79 16.98
N ASP A 216 15.40 -25.05 16.49
CA ASP A 216 14.00 -25.39 16.69
C ASP A 216 13.40 -25.78 15.35
N GLU A 217 13.05 -27.07 15.29
CA GLU A 217 12.29 -27.71 14.24
C GLU A 217 10.94 -27.00 14.08
N GLY A 218 10.66 -26.57 12.85
CA GLY A 218 9.47 -25.79 12.52
C GLY A 218 8.21 -26.66 12.56
N ASP A 219 7.36 -26.33 13.53
CA ASP A 219 5.93 -26.65 13.63
C ASP A 219 5.19 -26.31 12.31
N ASP A 220 4.75 -27.36 11.66
CA ASP A 220 4.08 -27.44 10.37
C ASP A 220 2.58 -27.19 10.52
N GLY A 221 2.20 -25.90 10.50
CA GLY A 221 0.83 -25.48 10.81
C GLY A 221 0.25 -24.25 10.11
N GLU A 222 0.69 -23.82 8.92
CA GLU A 222 -0.08 -22.85 8.11
C GLU A 222 -0.04 -23.15 6.60
N GLY A 223 -1.22 -23.22 5.99
CA GLY A 223 -1.46 -23.82 4.67
C GLY A 223 -0.99 -23.01 3.45
N LYS A 224 -0.34 -23.72 2.52
CA LYS A 224 -0.34 -23.61 1.03
C LYS A 224 -0.18 -22.26 0.30
N HIS A 225 -0.05 -21.11 0.97
CA HIS A 225 0.32 -19.85 0.35
C HIS A 225 1.54 -19.27 1.07
N GLY A 226 2.68 -19.24 0.39
CA GLY A 226 3.89 -18.59 0.91
C GLY A 226 3.62 -17.15 1.34
N ARG A 227 4.44 -16.65 2.28
CA ARG A 227 4.27 -15.32 2.90
C ARG A 227 4.02 -14.22 1.87
N ARG A 228 2.99 -13.40 2.08
CA ARG A 228 2.61 -12.31 1.18
C ARG A 228 3.51 -11.10 1.39
N GLN A 229 4.52 -10.95 0.53
CA GLN A 229 5.48 -9.86 0.64
C GLN A 229 4.95 -8.57 0.00
N LEU A 230 4.96 -7.46 0.72
CA LEU A 230 4.62 -6.13 0.17
C LEU A 230 5.76 -5.57 -0.69
N PHE A 231 5.40 -4.84 -1.75
CA PHE A 231 6.33 -4.09 -2.58
C PHE A 231 6.93 -2.90 -1.80
N THR A 232 8.17 -2.51 -2.11
CA THR A 232 8.95 -1.55 -1.31
C THR A 232 8.22 -0.24 -1.01
N PRO A 233 7.57 0.44 -1.98
CA PRO A 233 6.82 1.67 -1.70
C PRO A 233 5.72 1.49 -0.64
N MET A 234 5.07 0.32 -0.58
CA MET A 234 4.04 0.06 0.44
C MET A 234 4.64 -0.06 1.85
N LEU A 235 5.82 -0.66 1.97
CA LEU A 235 6.54 -0.73 3.25
C LEU A 235 7.05 0.67 3.67
N ASN A 236 7.50 1.45 2.69
CA ASN A 236 7.95 2.82 2.91
C ASN A 236 6.80 3.77 3.25
N LEU A 237 5.58 3.53 2.76
CA LEU A 237 4.39 4.25 3.20
C LEU A 237 4.20 4.06 4.72
N ILE A 238 4.19 2.81 5.20
CA ILE A 238 3.97 2.50 6.61
C ILE A 238 5.07 3.10 7.50
N THR A 239 6.32 3.07 7.05
CA THR A 239 7.48 3.48 7.86
C THR A 239 7.80 4.98 7.78
N GLN A 240 7.67 5.60 6.61
CA GLN A 240 7.98 7.02 6.41
C GLN A 240 6.78 7.93 6.68
N ARG A 241 5.56 7.38 6.63
CA ARG A 241 4.29 8.09 6.85
C ARG A 241 3.43 7.34 7.88
N PRO A 242 3.94 7.09 9.11
CA PRO A 242 3.16 6.42 10.13
C PRO A 242 1.88 7.23 10.42
N GLY A 243 0.75 6.54 10.51
CA GLY A 243 -0.57 7.17 10.73
C GLY A 243 -1.27 7.68 9.47
N VAL A 244 -0.62 7.67 8.30
CA VAL A 244 -1.32 7.93 7.03
C VAL A 244 -2.08 6.67 6.64
N VAL A 245 -3.40 6.73 6.77
CA VAL A 245 -4.32 5.67 6.35
C VAL A 245 -5.16 6.20 5.16
N PRO A 246 -5.28 5.45 4.05
CA PRO A 246 -6.02 5.90 2.88
C PRO A 246 -7.49 6.12 3.21
N HIS A 247 -7.99 7.34 3.12
CA HIS A 247 -9.41 7.64 3.38
C HIS A 247 -9.91 8.60 2.30
N ILE A 248 -11.21 8.60 2.06
CA ILE A 248 -11.84 9.63 1.22
C ILE A 248 -12.92 10.30 2.04
N VAL A 249 -12.85 11.62 2.06
CA VAL A 249 -13.78 12.48 2.77
C VAL A 249 -14.96 12.78 1.86
N ASP A 250 -16.17 12.36 2.24
CA ASP A 250 -17.37 12.80 1.52
C ASP A 250 -17.77 14.20 1.97
N HIS A 251 -17.53 15.19 1.12
CA HIS A 251 -18.21 16.46 1.22
C HIS A 251 -19.62 16.33 0.63
N TYR A 252 -20.51 15.63 1.34
CA TYR A 252 -21.93 15.72 1.04
C TYR A 252 -22.40 17.11 1.49
N ALA A 253 -22.68 18.00 0.54
CA ALA A 253 -23.43 19.23 0.82
C ALA A 253 -24.91 18.89 0.64
N PRO A 254 -25.69 18.63 1.71
CA PRO A 254 -27.13 18.55 1.55
C PRO A 254 -27.63 19.89 1.01
N SER A 255 -28.60 19.86 0.10
CA SER A 255 -29.20 21.04 -0.54
C SER A 255 -29.93 22.00 0.42
N SER A 256 -29.75 21.85 1.73
CA SER A 256 -30.18 22.81 2.76
C SER A 256 -29.51 22.49 4.11
N GLY A 257 -28.48 23.27 4.48
CA GLY A 257 -28.10 23.54 5.88
C GLY A 257 -27.70 22.39 6.84
N GLY A 258 -27.36 21.19 6.36
CA GLY A 258 -27.03 20.02 7.22
C GLY A 258 -25.54 19.66 7.28
N GLN A 259 -25.11 19.10 8.42
CA GLN A 259 -23.73 18.75 8.80
C GLN A 259 -22.93 17.94 7.75
N LYS A 260 -21.60 18.14 7.74
CA LYS A 260 -20.63 17.29 7.04
C LYS A 260 -20.82 15.83 7.45
N VAL A 261 -20.96 14.94 6.47
CA VAL A 261 -20.93 13.50 6.70
C VAL A 261 -19.47 13.08 6.86
N GLU A 262 -19.12 12.44 7.97
CA GLU A 262 -17.74 12.04 8.25
C GLU A 262 -17.25 10.95 7.28
N ALA A 263 -15.96 11.01 6.97
CA ALA A 263 -15.25 10.07 6.12
C ALA A 263 -15.48 8.60 6.53
N VAL A 264 -15.38 7.68 5.58
CA VAL A 264 -15.36 6.26 5.92
C VAL A 264 -14.15 5.99 6.81
N ARG A 265 -14.42 5.50 8.02
CA ARG A 265 -13.44 5.39 9.09
C ARG A 265 -12.85 3.99 9.09
N TRP A 266 -11.53 3.90 9.16
CA TRP A 266 -10.82 2.64 9.36
C TRP A 266 -10.73 2.35 10.86
N GLU A 267 -11.02 1.12 11.25
CA GLU A 267 -10.63 0.62 12.57
C GLU A 267 -9.15 0.21 12.48
N VAL A 268 -8.30 0.91 13.23
CA VAL A 268 -6.86 0.62 13.39
C VAL A 268 -6.66 -0.16 14.67
#